data_AF-A0A2D8MMR0-F1
#
_entry.id   AF-A0A2D8MMR0-F1
#
_cell.length_a   1.000
_cell.length_b   1.000
_cell.length_c   1.000
_cell.angle_alpha   90.00
_cell.angle_beta   90.00
_cell.angle_gamma   90.00
#
_symmetry.space_group_name_H-M   'P 1'
#
loop_
_entity.id
_entity.type
_entity.pdbx_description
1 polymer ?
#
loop_
_entity_poly.entity_id
_entity_poly.type
_entity_poly.pdbx_seq_one_letter_code
_entity_poly.pdbx_strand_id
1 'polypeptide(L)'
;MGRKRKKIIRITKKLPKVYNCPSCGRVSMRINRKIVKEENPVIEPGKMNKKLYDIEVLCGDCKVTKSYQNRKEPIDIYNDFVDWFMKEGITT
;
A
#
# COMPACT_ATOMS: atom_id res chain seq x y z
N MET A 1 49.89 -2.20 -15.77
CA MET A 1 49.02 -1.11 -15.30
C MET A 1 47.57 -1.37 -15.72
N GLY A 2 46.78 -2.03 -14.86
CA GLY A 2 45.37 -2.29 -15.15
C GLY A 2 44.50 -1.10 -14.78
N ARG A 3 43.78 -0.52 -15.75
CA ARG A 3 42.75 0.50 -15.50
C ARG A 3 41.65 -0.11 -14.62
N LYS A 4 41.59 0.29 -13.34
CA LYS A 4 40.46 -0.05 -12.46
C LYS A 4 39.17 0.54 -13.06
N ARG A 5 38.25 -0.33 -13.48
CA ARG A 5 36.90 0.06 -13.93
C ARG A 5 36.17 0.73 -12.76
N LYS A 6 35.70 1.97 -12.95
CA LYS A 6 34.82 2.64 -11.98
C LYS A 6 33.48 1.88 -11.92
N LYS A 7 33.05 1.50 -10.71
CA LYS A 7 31.70 0.98 -10.49
C LYS A 7 30.70 2.12 -10.72
N ILE A 8 29.82 1.94 -11.70
CA ILE A 8 28.67 2.83 -11.90
C ILE A 8 27.65 2.50 -10.81
N ILE A 9 27.52 3.37 -9.83
CA ILE A 9 26.49 3.25 -8.79
C ILE A 9 25.19 3.77 -9.41
N ARG A 10 24.27 2.86 -9.74
CA ARG A 10 22.91 3.23 -10.20
C ARG A 10 22.06 3.58 -8.98
N ILE A 11 21.62 4.83 -8.88
CA ILE A 11 20.64 5.24 -7.87
C ILE A 11 19.28 4.66 -8.26
N THR A 12 18.72 3.77 -7.41
CA THR A 12 17.36 3.26 -7.57
C THR A 12 16.39 4.12 -6.76
N LYS A 13 15.38 4.69 -7.43
CA LYS A 13 14.30 5.41 -6.74
C LYS A 13 13.38 4.38 -6.07
N LYS A 14 13.07 4.58 -4.78
CA LYS A 14 12.12 3.74 -4.03
C LYS A 14 10.76 4.43 -3.98
N LEU A 15 9.70 3.63 -4.07
CA LEU A 15 8.34 4.12 -3.83
C LEU A 15 8.22 4.63 -2.39
N PRO A 16 7.49 5.73 -2.17
CA PRO A 16 7.24 6.25 -0.83
C PRO A 16 6.41 5.25 -0.03
N LYS A 17 6.77 5.07 1.24
CA LYS A 17 6.07 4.18 2.17
C LYS A 17 5.01 4.91 3.01
N VAL A 18 4.99 6.24 2.92
CA VAL A 18 4.12 7.11 3.71
C VAL A 18 3.36 8.00 2.76
N TYR A 19 2.06 8.14 3.00
CA TYR A 19 1.14 8.89 2.15
C TYR A 19 0.50 10.06 2.90
N ASN A 20 -0.12 10.96 2.15
CA ASN A 20 -0.77 12.16 2.68
C ASN A 20 -2.12 11.78 3.28
N CYS A 21 -2.46 12.29 4.46
CA CYS A 21 -3.78 12.06 5.01
C CYS A 21 -4.81 13.07 4.45
N PRO A 22 -5.98 12.61 3.96
CA PRO A 22 -7.04 13.52 3.49
C PRO A 22 -7.72 14.31 4.63
N SER A 23 -7.65 13.83 5.88
CA SER A 23 -8.27 14.49 7.04
C SER A 23 -7.43 15.62 7.64
N CYS A 24 -6.11 15.39 7.82
CA CYS A 24 -5.24 16.35 8.51
C CYS A 24 -4.20 17.04 7.60
N GLY A 25 -4.12 16.66 6.32
CA GLY A 25 -3.16 17.23 5.35
C GLY A 25 -1.69 16.88 5.60
N ARG A 26 -1.37 16.11 6.66
CA ARG A 26 0.00 15.70 7.00
C ARG A 26 0.40 14.39 6.33
N VAL A 27 1.69 14.18 6.12
CA VAL A 27 2.26 12.95 5.53
C VAL A 27 2.46 11.89 6.63
N SER A 28 1.36 11.26 7.06
CA SER A 28 1.38 10.31 8.19
C SER A 28 0.56 9.04 7.99
N MET A 29 0.08 8.77 6.78
CA MET A 29 -0.63 7.51 6.50
C MET A 29 0.34 6.37 6.23
N ARG A 30 0.20 5.29 7.00
CA ARG A 30 0.97 4.05 6.89
C ARG A 30 0.02 2.92 6.47
N ILE A 31 0.47 2.10 5.53
CA ILE A 31 -0.28 0.95 5.02
C ILE A 31 0.47 -0.31 5.43
N ASN A 32 -0.07 -1.03 6.41
CA ASN A 32 0.48 -2.30 6.87
C ASN A 32 -0.21 -3.44 6.12
N ARG A 33 0.57 -4.26 5.40
CA ARG A 33 0.07 -5.49 4.76
C ARG A 33 0.54 -6.73 5.51
N LYS A 34 -0.41 -7.59 5.86
CA LYS A 34 -0.17 -8.93 6.39
C LYS A 34 -0.70 -9.94 5.36
N ILE A 35 0.07 -10.98 5.09
CA ILE A 35 -0.35 -12.03 4.16
C ILE A 35 -1.33 -12.94 4.89
N VAL A 36 -2.55 -13.07 4.38
CA VAL A 36 -3.47 -14.10 4.86
C VAL A 36 -3.06 -15.40 4.20
N LYS A 37 -2.68 -16.37 5.02
CA LYS A 37 -2.44 -17.73 4.53
C LYS A 37 -3.79 -18.39 4.33
N GLU A 38 -4.34 -18.30 3.12
CA GLU A 38 -5.44 -19.18 2.73
C GLU A 38 -4.85 -20.58 2.55
N GLU A 39 -5.26 -21.53 3.39
CA GLU A 39 -4.70 -22.89 3.46
C GLU A 39 -5.08 -23.74 2.23
N ASN A 40 -6.13 -23.34 1.51
CA ASN A 40 -6.62 -24.03 0.31
C ASN A 40 -6.79 -23.02 -0.85
N PRO A 41 -5.74 -22.74 -1.65
CA PRO A 41 -5.94 -22.01 -2.90
C PRO A 41 -6.75 -22.90 -3.85
N VAL A 42 -7.98 -22.49 -4.18
CA VAL A 42 -8.73 -23.08 -5.30
C VAL A 42 -8.00 -22.68 -6.58
N ILE A 43 -7.13 -23.57 -7.06
CA ILE A 43 -6.35 -23.38 -8.28
C ILE A 43 -7.29 -23.67 -9.46
N GLU A 44 -8.03 -22.67 -9.90
CA GLU A 44 -8.74 -22.76 -11.19
C GLU A 44 -7.71 -22.58 -12.32
N PRO A 45 -7.60 -23.53 -13.27
CA PRO A 45 -6.67 -23.41 -14.38
C PRO A 45 -7.01 -22.17 -15.23
N GLY A 46 -6.07 -21.22 -15.33
CA GLY A 46 -6.21 -20.00 -16.13
C GLY A 46 -6.33 -18.69 -15.34
N LYS A 47 -6.46 -18.71 -14.00
CA LYS A 47 -6.43 -17.50 -13.17
C LYS A 47 -5.10 -17.38 -12.41
N MET A 48 -4.51 -16.18 -12.46
CA MET A 48 -3.27 -15.88 -11.73
C MET A 48 -3.55 -15.91 -10.22
N ASN A 49 -2.90 -16.81 -9.49
CA ASN A 49 -3.00 -16.95 -8.03
C ASN A 49 -2.49 -15.69 -7.30
N LYS A 50 -3.33 -14.66 -7.18
CA LYS A 50 -3.02 -13.47 -6.39
C LYS A 50 -3.24 -13.79 -4.90
N LYS A 51 -2.26 -13.55 -4.05
CA LYS A 51 -2.38 -13.75 -2.59
C LYS A 51 -3.36 -12.73 -1.99
N LEU A 52 -4.17 -13.16 -1.03
CA LEU A 52 -5.01 -12.27 -0.22
C LEU A 52 -4.18 -11.64 0.90
N TYR A 53 -4.34 -10.33 1.10
CA TYR A 53 -3.67 -9.59 2.16
C TYR A 53 -4.72 -8.95 3.07
N ASP A 54 -4.47 -9.02 4.39
CA ASP A 54 -5.11 -8.17 5.39
C ASP A 54 -4.33 -6.87 5.44
N ILE A 55 -5.04 -5.77 5.24
CA ILE A 55 -4.42 -4.46 5.04
C ILE A 55 -5.02 -3.47 6.02
N GLU A 56 -4.16 -2.90 6.85
CA GLU A 56 -4.53 -1.88 7.82
C GLU A 56 -3.95 -0.54 7.37
N VAL A 57 -4.83 0.41 7.09
CA VAL A 57 -4.46 1.81 6.80
C VAL A 57 -4.61 2.58 8.10
N LEU A 58 -3.52 3.20 8.57
CA LEU A 58 -3.46 3.95 9.82
C LEU A 58 -2.90 5.35 9.58
N CYS A 59 -3.64 6.37 10.01
CA CYS A 59 -3.19 7.74 10.11
C CYS A 59 -2.56 8.02 11.49
N GLY A 60 -1.31 8.47 11.54
CA GLY A 60 -0.61 8.75 12.80
C GLY A 60 -1.15 9.96 13.57
N ASP A 61 -1.68 10.98 12.90
CA ASP A 61 -2.14 12.21 13.55
C ASP A 61 -3.65 12.17 13.86
N CYS A 62 -4.45 11.83 12.85
CA CYS A 62 -5.91 11.89 12.89
C CYS A 62 -6.56 10.62 13.44
N LYS A 63 -5.77 9.58 13.73
CA LYS A 63 -6.20 8.26 14.22
C LYS A 63 -7.26 7.57 13.35
N VAL A 64 -7.44 8.01 12.11
CA VAL A 64 -8.34 7.32 11.15
C VAL A 64 -7.72 5.98 10.81
N THR A 65 -8.52 4.92 10.96
CA THR A 65 -8.11 3.55 10.69
C THR A 65 -9.13 2.86 9.81
N LYS A 66 -8.65 2.11 8.82
CA LYS A 66 -9.52 1.28 7.97
C LYS A 66 -8.81 -0.03 7.63
N SER A 67 -9.54 -1.13 7.78
CA SER A 67 -9.09 -2.47 7.42
C SER A 67 -9.71 -2.89 6.09
N TYR A 68 -8.89 -3.45 5.19
CA TYR A 68 -9.30 -4.01 3.90
C TYR A 68 -8.75 -5.41 3.74
N GLN A 69 -9.52 -6.28 3.08
CA GLN A 69 -9.02 -7.56 2.57
C GLN A 69 -8.93 -7.45 1.06
N ASN A 70 -7.71 -7.29 0.53
CA ASN A 70 -7.55 -7.09 -0.90
C ASN A 70 -6.21 -7.62 -1.42
N ARG A 71 -6.16 -7.83 -2.74
CA ARG A 71 -5.00 -8.30 -3.50
C ARG A 71 -4.26 -7.15 -4.22
N LYS A 72 -4.71 -5.91 -3.99
CA LYS A 72 -4.24 -4.68 -4.67
C LYS A 72 -2.91 -4.14 -4.13
N GLU A 73 -2.29 -3.26 -4.90
CA GLU A 73 -1.04 -2.55 -4.54
C GLU A 73 -1.28 -1.44 -3.50
N PRO A 74 -0.24 -0.94 -2.79
CA PRO A 74 -0.43 0.04 -1.70
C PRO A 74 -1.13 1.29 -2.17
N ILE A 75 -0.77 1.71 -3.38
CA ILE A 75 -1.27 2.91 -4.00
C ILE A 75 -2.76 2.79 -4.31
N ASP A 76 -3.21 1.63 -4.79
CA ASP A 76 -4.62 1.43 -5.09
C ASP A 76 -5.45 1.43 -3.81
N ILE A 77 -4.94 0.85 -2.72
CA ILE A 77 -5.61 0.84 -1.41
C ILE A 77 -5.68 2.26 -0.84
N TYR A 78 -4.62 3.04 -1.01
CA TYR A 78 -4.64 4.45 -0.64
C TYR A 78 -5.72 5.21 -1.40
N ASN A 79 -5.83 5.00 -2.72
CA ASN A 79 -6.85 5.64 -3.54
C ASN A 79 -8.25 5.23 -3.10
N ASP A 80 -8.52 3.92 -2.94
CA ASP A 80 -9.79 3.41 -2.39
C ASP A 80 -10.13 4.03 -1.03
N PHE A 81 -9.12 4.23 -0.17
CA PHE A 81 -9.30 4.88 1.12
C PHE A 81 -9.65 6.36 0.98
N VAL A 82 -8.99 7.10 0.08
CA VAL A 82 -9.29 8.51 -0.17
C VAL A 82 -10.70 8.64 -0.75
N ASP A 83 -11.06 7.81 -1.73
CA ASP A 83 -12.41 7.77 -2.30
C ASP A 83 -13.47 7.45 -1.24
N TRP A 84 -13.21 6.47 -0.37
CA TRP A 84 -14.07 6.13 0.75
C TRP A 84 -14.22 7.31 1.72
N PHE A 85 -13.10 7.97 2.08
CA PHE A 85 -13.10 9.11 2.98
C PHE A 85 -13.85 10.32 2.39
N MET A 86 -13.70 10.58 1.08
CA MET A 86 -14.40 11.65 0.39
C MET A 86 -15.90 11.34 0.20
N LYS A 87 -16.28 10.06 0.05
CA LYS A 87 -17.68 9.64 -0.01
C LYS A 87 -18.38 9.74 1.34
N GLU A 88 -17.70 9.40 2.43
CA GLU A 88 -18.24 9.57 3.78
C GLU A 88 -18.14 11.02 4.28
N GLY A 89 -17.27 11.84 3.67
CA GLY A 89 -17.02 13.22 4.03
C GLY A 89 -17.67 14.23 3.08
N ILE A 90 -18.98 14.47 3.26
CA ILE A 90 -19.60 15.78 3.53
C ILE A 90 -20.95 15.44 4.17
N THR A 91 -20.96 15.22 5.49
CA THR A 91 -22.15 15.47 6.31
C THR A 91 -21.82 16.70 7.15
N THR A 92 -21.97 17.87 6.52
CA THR A 92 -22.12 19.15 7.22
C THR A 92 -23.48 19.70 6.87
#